data_AF-A0A9J6DHY7-F1
#
_entry.id   AF-A0A9J6DHY7-F1
#
_cell.length_a   1.000
_cell.length_b   1.000
_cell.length_c   1.000
_cell.angle_alpha   90.00
_cell.angle_beta   90.00
_cell.angle_gamma   90.00
#
_symmetry.space_group_name_H-M   'P 1'
#
loop_
_entity.id
_entity.type
_entity.pdbx_description
1 polymer ?
#
loop_
_entity_poly.entity_id
_entity_poly.type
_entity_poly.pdbx_seq_one_letter_code
_entity_poly.pdbx_strand_id
1 'polypeptide(L)'
;MVKQSANGCAYSGLHINVTHLSGNEFLNFLYLALVEFPANAIGWWSMDRFGRRWTNVFFVLLTATACWAPVVAPTSGTVGIVSSVVAKFSTTAAYMMMYQQSAELFPTPLRSFSVGVLTALAAVFTASVPYVVYLGRYGSWIPFLFLAVLTTTGGIAAAWLPETKDYPLCQTDKEIFEEYKTCRRKRREDSRTATSASGGMTDSPTASPCLLSISTRKSHRVRCDL
;
A
#
# COMPACT_ATOMS: atom_id res chain seq x y z
N MET A 1 3.79 2.47 1.30
CA MET A 1 3.42 3.25 2.50
C MET A 1 2.04 3.87 2.36
N VAL A 2 1.85 4.86 1.48
CA VAL A 2 0.55 5.56 1.29
C VAL A 2 -0.65 4.61 1.12
N LYS A 3 -0.52 3.57 0.25
CA LYS A 3 -1.58 2.58 0.00
C LYS A 3 -2.09 1.91 1.29
N GLN A 4 -1.18 1.50 2.17
CA GLN A 4 -1.51 0.74 3.37
C GLN A 4 -2.09 1.63 4.47
N SER A 5 -1.55 2.83 4.63
CA SER A 5 -2.12 3.82 5.54
C SER A 5 -3.55 4.19 5.13
N ALA A 6 -3.80 4.45 3.84
CA ALA A 6 -5.15 4.77 3.34
C ALA A 6 -6.16 3.64 3.60
N ASN A 7 -5.77 2.38 3.40
CA ASN A 7 -6.65 1.23 3.65
C ASN A 7 -6.93 1.04 5.15
N GLY A 8 -5.92 1.25 6.02
CA GLY A 8 -6.10 1.25 7.47
C GLY A 8 -7.07 2.34 7.94
N CYS A 9 -6.95 3.55 7.39
CA CYS A 9 -7.88 4.65 7.66
C CYS A 9 -9.31 4.29 7.26
N ALA A 10 -9.48 3.72 6.07
CA ALA A 10 -10.79 3.31 5.56
C ALA A 10 -11.42 2.22 6.44
N TYR A 11 -10.64 1.24 6.87
CA TYR A 11 -11.10 0.16 7.74
C TYR A 11 -11.59 0.68 9.09
N SER A 12 -10.79 1.51 9.77
CA SER A 12 -11.17 2.11 11.05
C SER A 12 -12.31 3.11 10.90
N GLY A 13 -12.28 3.93 9.84
CA GLY A 13 -13.31 4.92 9.54
C GLY A 13 -14.68 4.29 9.31
N LEU A 14 -14.77 3.26 8.46
CA LEU A 14 -16.01 2.52 8.23
C LEU A 14 -16.54 1.88 9.50
N HIS A 15 -15.66 1.34 10.34
CA HIS A 15 -16.05 0.67 11.58
C HIS A 15 -16.61 1.65 12.62
N ILE A 16 -15.99 2.82 12.79
CA ILE A 16 -16.47 3.86 13.71
C ILE A 16 -17.73 4.53 13.15
N ASN A 17 -17.87 4.65 11.82
CA ASN A 17 -19.03 5.28 11.20
C ASN A 17 -20.34 4.47 11.33
N VAL A 18 -20.28 3.19 11.71
CA VAL A 18 -21.47 2.33 11.92
C VAL A 18 -22.50 2.94 12.86
N THR A 19 -22.03 3.66 13.88
CA THR A 19 -22.90 4.30 14.89
C THR A 19 -23.68 5.50 14.33
N HIS A 20 -23.25 6.05 13.19
CA HIS A 20 -23.90 7.18 12.52
C HIS A 20 -24.83 6.73 11.38
N LEU A 21 -24.88 5.44 11.06
CA LEU A 21 -25.82 4.91 10.08
C LEU A 21 -27.22 4.82 10.66
N SER A 22 -28.22 5.10 9.82
CA SER A 22 -29.63 4.95 10.17
C SER A 22 -29.96 3.47 10.45
N GLY A 23 -30.77 3.20 11.47
CA GLY A 23 -31.20 1.86 11.87
C GLY A 23 -30.63 1.40 13.21
N ASN A 24 -30.70 0.10 13.48
CA ASN A 24 -30.15 -0.50 14.69
C ASN A 24 -28.63 -0.65 14.57
N GLU A 25 -27.88 0.05 15.40
CA GLU A 25 -26.41 0.01 15.44
C GLU A 25 -25.86 -1.42 15.64
N PHE A 26 -26.53 -2.23 16.46
CA PHE A 26 -26.14 -3.63 16.70
C PHE A 26 -26.24 -4.49 15.44
N LEU A 27 -27.28 -4.29 14.63
CA LEU A 27 -27.43 -5.02 13.36
C LEU A 27 -26.40 -4.55 12.34
N ASN A 28 -26.17 -3.24 12.23
CA ASN A 28 -25.16 -2.69 11.33
C ASN A 28 -23.76 -3.21 11.67
N PHE A 29 -23.42 -3.30 12.96
CA PHE A 29 -22.16 -3.88 13.42
C PHE A 29 -22.08 -5.38 13.13
N LEU A 30 -23.16 -6.13 13.35
CA LEU A 30 -23.25 -7.55 13.02
C LEU A 30 -23.01 -7.79 11.53
N TYR A 31 -23.60 -6.98 10.64
CA TYR A 31 -23.37 -7.09 9.19
C TYR A 31 -21.92 -6.82 8.82
N LEU A 32 -21.28 -5.81 9.42
CA LEU A 32 -19.86 -5.54 9.17
C LEU A 32 -18.95 -6.68 9.65
N ALA A 33 -19.22 -7.26 10.82
CA ALA A 33 -18.45 -8.39 11.33
C ALA A 33 -18.67 -9.66 10.50
N LEU A 34 -19.92 -9.93 10.11
CA LEU A 34 -20.28 -11.11 9.34
C LEU A 34 -19.68 -11.07 7.93
N VAL A 35 -19.53 -9.89 7.32
CA VAL A 35 -18.94 -9.74 5.98
C VAL A 35 -17.43 -9.92 5.95
N GLU A 36 -16.73 -9.81 7.08
CA GLU A 36 -15.27 -9.97 7.15
C GLU A 36 -14.82 -11.42 6.85
N PHE A 37 -15.56 -12.42 7.34
CA PHE A 37 -15.27 -13.83 7.08
C PHE A 37 -15.27 -14.19 5.58
N PRO A 38 -16.36 -13.94 4.82
CA PRO A 38 -16.38 -14.22 3.39
C PRO A 38 -15.44 -13.31 2.61
N ALA A 39 -15.17 -12.08 3.08
CA ALA A 39 -14.19 -11.19 2.45
C ALA A 39 -12.78 -11.80 2.42
N ASN A 40 -12.35 -12.40 3.52
CA ASN A 40 -11.05 -13.05 3.58
C ASN A 40 -10.97 -14.29 2.67
N ALA A 41 -12.01 -15.12 2.65
CA ALA A 41 -12.07 -16.30 1.79
C ALA A 41 -12.04 -15.92 0.29
N ILE A 42 -12.87 -14.95 -0.11
CA ILE A 42 -12.93 -14.45 -1.49
C ILE A 42 -11.63 -13.73 -1.86
N GLY A 43 -11.06 -12.97 -0.93
CA GLY A 43 -9.76 -12.34 -1.11
C GLY A 43 -8.69 -13.38 -1.48
N TRP A 44 -8.57 -14.45 -0.69
CA TRP A 44 -7.62 -15.52 -0.96
C TRP A 44 -7.85 -16.16 -2.33
N TRP A 45 -9.10 -16.56 -2.62
CA TRP A 45 -9.46 -17.18 -3.90
C TRP A 45 -9.19 -16.25 -5.10
N SER A 46 -9.48 -14.96 -4.95
CA SER A 46 -9.23 -13.95 -5.98
C SER A 46 -7.74 -13.79 -6.28
N MET A 47 -6.89 -13.88 -5.24
CA MET A 47 -5.44 -13.78 -5.39
C MET A 47 -4.87 -14.86 -6.31
N ASP A 48 -5.33 -16.09 -6.15
CA ASP A 48 -4.84 -17.24 -6.91
C ASP A 48 -5.25 -17.19 -8.38
N ARG A 49 -6.38 -16.53 -8.71
CA ARG A 49 -6.94 -16.52 -10.07
C ARG A 49 -6.51 -15.32 -10.93
N PHE A 50 -6.55 -14.11 -10.37
CA PHE A 50 -6.39 -12.86 -11.12
C PHE A 50 -5.00 -12.21 -10.94
N GLY A 51 -4.14 -12.82 -10.12
CA GLY A 51 -2.81 -12.31 -9.80
C GLY A 51 -2.82 -11.18 -8.76
N ARG A 52 -1.68 -10.97 -8.10
CA ARG A 52 -1.60 -10.12 -6.89
C ARG A 52 -1.80 -8.62 -7.12
N ARG A 53 -1.45 -8.06 -8.29
CA ARG A 53 -1.57 -6.60 -8.54
C ARG A 53 -3.00 -6.19 -8.84
N TRP A 54 -3.60 -6.83 -9.84
CA TRP A 54 -4.91 -6.47 -10.36
C TRP A 54 -6.01 -6.64 -9.31
N THR A 55 -5.93 -7.71 -8.52
CA THR A 55 -6.83 -7.93 -7.38
C THR A 55 -6.78 -6.79 -6.38
N ASN A 56 -5.59 -6.34 -5.99
CA ASN A 56 -5.45 -5.26 -5.03
C ASN A 56 -6.00 -3.92 -5.56
N VAL A 57 -5.67 -3.56 -6.81
CA VAL A 57 -6.20 -2.34 -7.44
C VAL A 57 -7.73 -2.41 -7.55
N PHE A 58 -8.25 -3.56 -7.96
CA PHE A 58 -9.69 -3.79 -8.08
C PHE A 58 -10.42 -3.59 -6.73
N PHE A 59 -9.95 -4.21 -5.66
CA PHE A 59 -10.58 -4.07 -4.34
C PHE A 59 -10.48 -2.64 -3.79
N VAL A 60 -9.36 -1.94 -3.97
CA VAL A 60 -9.22 -0.54 -3.52
C VAL A 60 -10.14 0.39 -4.31
N LEU A 61 -10.26 0.19 -5.62
CA LEU A 61 -11.21 0.96 -6.45
C LEU A 61 -12.66 0.62 -6.11
N LEU A 62 -12.96 -0.64 -5.79
CA LEU A 62 -14.29 -1.06 -5.34
C LEU A 62 -14.65 -0.40 -3.99
N THR A 63 -13.70 -0.30 -3.06
CA THR A 63 -13.89 0.49 -1.83
C THR A 63 -14.16 1.96 -2.14
N ALA A 64 -13.35 2.58 -3.01
CA ALA A 64 -13.51 4.00 -3.35
C ALA A 64 -14.89 4.28 -3.96
N THR A 65 -15.30 3.49 -4.96
CA THR A 65 -16.61 3.62 -5.61
C THR A 65 -17.77 3.37 -4.64
N ALA A 66 -17.64 2.40 -3.74
CA ALA A 66 -18.63 2.16 -2.69
C ALA A 66 -18.76 3.36 -1.74
N CYS A 67 -17.66 4.00 -1.36
CA CYS A 67 -17.69 5.20 -0.52
C CYS A 67 -18.25 6.45 -1.24
N TRP A 68 -18.17 6.51 -2.58
CA TRP A 68 -18.78 7.59 -3.38
C TRP A 68 -20.30 7.48 -3.49
N ALA A 69 -20.87 6.27 -3.47
CA ALA A 69 -22.31 6.05 -3.59
C ALA A 69 -23.18 6.86 -2.60
N PRO A 70 -22.91 6.85 -1.28
CA PRO A 70 -23.69 7.64 -0.31
C PRO A 70 -23.45 9.16 -0.40
N VAL A 71 -22.37 9.60 -1.07
CA VAL A 71 -22.10 11.03 -1.31
C VAL A 71 -23.03 11.58 -2.40
N VAL A 72 -23.29 10.78 -3.45
CA VAL A 72 -24.15 11.19 -4.58
C VAL A 72 -25.64 11.04 -4.23
N ALA A 73 -26.01 10.02 -3.46
CA ALA A 73 -27.39 9.73 -3.08
C ALA A 73 -27.58 9.71 -1.55
N PRO A 74 -27.58 10.88 -0.88
CA PRO A 74 -27.70 10.96 0.59
C PRO A 74 -29.10 10.61 1.12
N THR A 75 -30.11 10.53 0.25
CA THR A 75 -31.54 10.52 0.63
C THR A 75 -32.04 9.18 1.19
N SER A 76 -31.29 8.10 0.98
CA SER A 76 -31.71 6.73 1.36
C SER A 76 -30.75 6.10 2.36
N GLY A 77 -31.17 5.94 3.61
CA GLY A 77 -30.37 5.31 4.67
C GLY A 77 -29.90 3.89 4.31
N THR A 78 -30.69 3.14 3.55
CA THR A 78 -30.34 1.80 3.05
C THR A 78 -29.10 1.82 2.14
N VAL A 79 -28.94 2.85 1.32
CA VAL A 79 -27.77 2.98 0.43
C VAL A 79 -26.50 3.14 1.25
N GLY A 80 -26.54 3.90 2.35
CA GLY A 80 -25.40 4.04 3.27
C GLY A 80 -25.01 2.74 3.97
N ILE A 81 -25.99 1.90 4.33
CA ILE A 81 -25.72 0.58 4.94
C ILE A 81 -25.09 -0.35 3.90
N VAL A 82 -25.72 -0.51 2.74
CA VAL A 82 -25.23 -1.39 1.66
C VAL A 82 -23.84 -0.96 1.21
N SER A 83 -23.62 0.34 1.02
CA SER A 83 -22.32 0.87 0.63
C SER A 83 -21.26 0.62 1.69
N SER A 84 -21.60 0.75 2.98
CA SER A 84 -20.66 0.48 4.09
C SER A 84 -20.28 -0.98 4.17
N VAL A 85 -21.23 -1.90 3.96
CA VAL A 85 -20.97 -3.34 3.94
C VAL A 85 -20.08 -3.72 2.75
N VAL A 86 -20.36 -3.20 1.56
CA VAL A 86 -19.55 -3.44 0.35
C VAL A 86 -18.15 -2.84 0.48
N ALA A 87 -18.06 -1.62 1.02
CA ALA A 87 -16.77 -0.96 1.27
C ALA A 87 -15.96 -1.74 2.31
N LYS A 88 -16.59 -2.22 3.39
CA LYS A 88 -15.93 -3.03 4.41
C LYS A 88 -15.42 -4.35 3.85
N PHE A 89 -16.25 -5.07 3.09
CA PHE A 89 -15.86 -6.30 2.40
C PHE A 89 -14.60 -6.08 1.54
N SER A 90 -14.62 -5.05 0.69
CA SER A 90 -13.56 -4.75 -0.26
C SER A 90 -12.27 -4.31 0.46
N THR A 91 -12.39 -3.50 1.52
CA THR A 91 -11.28 -3.02 2.33
C THR A 91 -10.57 -4.17 3.06
N THR A 92 -11.33 -5.11 3.62
CA THR A 92 -10.80 -6.29 4.31
C THR A 92 -10.03 -7.19 3.33
N ALA A 93 -10.60 -7.47 2.15
CA ALA A 93 -9.92 -8.22 1.10
C ALA A 93 -8.63 -7.51 0.64
N ALA A 94 -8.67 -6.18 0.42
CA ALA A 94 -7.50 -5.39 0.07
C ALA A 94 -6.40 -5.43 1.17
N TYR A 95 -6.80 -5.46 2.44
CA TYR A 95 -5.88 -5.53 3.57
C TYR A 95 -5.10 -6.85 3.57
N MET A 96 -5.79 -7.97 3.39
CA MET A 96 -5.16 -9.28 3.24
C MET A 96 -4.17 -9.31 2.07
N MET A 97 -4.57 -8.79 0.90
CA MET A 97 -3.69 -8.71 -0.28
C MET A 97 -2.45 -7.86 -0.02
N MET A 98 -2.58 -6.74 0.68
CA MET A 98 -1.44 -5.87 1.01
C MET A 98 -0.43 -6.56 1.93
N TYR A 99 -0.92 -7.31 2.93
CA TYR A 99 -0.04 -8.06 3.83
C TYR A 99 0.76 -9.13 3.10
N GLN A 100 0.11 -9.76 2.12
CA GLN A 100 0.75 -10.77 1.29
C GLN A 100 1.77 -10.14 0.33
N GLN A 101 1.42 -9.06 -0.37
CA GLN A 101 2.39 -8.32 -1.20
C GLN A 101 3.60 -7.82 -0.37
N SER A 102 3.36 -7.38 0.86
CA SER A 102 4.45 -6.95 1.76
C SER A 102 5.35 -8.11 2.18
N ALA A 103 4.87 -9.35 2.15
CA ALA A 103 5.68 -10.55 2.38
C ALA A 103 6.71 -10.80 1.27
N GLU A 104 6.37 -10.39 0.05
CA GLU A 104 7.18 -10.67 -1.13
C GLU A 104 8.13 -9.53 -1.46
N LEU A 105 7.75 -8.29 -1.17
CA LEU A 105 8.61 -7.14 -1.46
C LEU A 105 9.75 -6.98 -0.45
N PHE A 106 9.55 -7.37 0.81
CA PHE A 106 10.51 -7.08 1.88
C PHE A 106 11.21 -8.35 2.37
N PRO A 107 12.55 -8.38 2.41
CA PRO A 107 13.28 -9.47 3.05
C PRO A 107 12.94 -9.53 4.54
N THR A 108 13.02 -10.73 5.13
CA THR A 108 12.69 -11.08 6.53
C THR A 108 13.11 -10.05 7.58
N PRO A 109 14.35 -9.48 7.59
CA PRO A 109 14.74 -8.51 8.61
C PRO A 109 14.08 -7.13 8.45
N LEU A 110 13.74 -6.72 7.21
CA LEU A 110 13.15 -5.41 6.94
C LEU A 110 11.62 -5.42 7.02
N ARG A 111 10.99 -6.60 6.94
CA ARG A 111 9.54 -6.74 6.98
C ARG A 111 8.94 -6.24 8.29
N SER A 112 9.47 -6.67 9.43
CA SER A 112 8.96 -6.26 10.75
C SER A 112 9.14 -4.77 11.01
N PHE A 113 10.27 -4.19 10.58
CA PHE A 113 10.51 -2.75 10.66
C PHE A 113 9.49 -1.97 9.80
N SER A 114 9.29 -2.40 8.56
CA SER A 114 8.36 -1.74 7.63
C SER A 114 6.92 -1.79 8.15
N VAL A 115 6.46 -2.97 8.60
CA VAL A 115 5.13 -3.13 9.20
C VAL A 115 5.00 -2.27 10.46
N GLY A 116 6.04 -2.20 11.31
CA GLY A 116 6.05 -1.34 12.50
C GLY A 116 5.85 0.15 12.17
N VAL A 117 6.62 0.68 11.20
CA VAL A 117 6.48 2.07 10.74
C VAL A 117 5.09 2.33 10.14
N LEU A 118 4.58 1.38 9.35
CA LEU A 118 3.24 1.48 8.75
C LEU A 118 2.14 1.48 9.80
N THR A 119 2.25 0.63 10.83
CA THR A 119 1.31 0.58 11.95
C THR A 119 1.36 1.84 12.80
N ALA A 120 2.56 2.41 13.04
CA ALA A 120 2.69 3.69 13.74
C ALA A 120 2.00 4.83 12.97
N LEU A 121 2.20 4.90 11.65
CA LEU A 121 1.48 5.86 10.81
C LEU A 121 -0.02 5.61 10.82
N ALA A 122 -0.45 4.35 10.69
CA ALA A 122 -1.86 3.97 10.74
C ALA A 122 -2.49 4.38 12.07
N ALA A 123 -1.79 4.24 13.21
CA ALA A 123 -2.27 4.66 14.51
C ALA A 123 -2.50 6.18 14.59
N VAL A 124 -1.61 6.99 14.00
CA VAL A 124 -1.81 8.45 13.90
C VAL A 124 -3.08 8.78 13.11
N PHE A 125 -3.31 8.07 12.00
CA PHE A 125 -4.55 8.26 11.25
C PHE A 125 -5.79 7.75 11.98
N THR A 126 -5.74 6.57 12.61
CA THR A 126 -6.87 6.05 13.39
C THR A 126 -7.21 6.97 14.57
N ALA A 127 -6.21 7.63 15.17
CA ALA A 127 -6.44 8.66 16.18
C ALA A 127 -7.10 9.92 15.61
N SER A 128 -6.92 10.24 14.33
CA SER A 128 -7.59 11.38 13.68
C SER A 128 -9.00 11.07 13.15
N VAL A 129 -9.32 9.79 12.89
CA VAL A 129 -10.66 9.34 12.46
C VAL A 129 -11.82 9.83 13.35
N PRO A 130 -11.80 9.75 14.69
CA PRO A 130 -12.92 10.22 15.51
C PRO A 130 -13.22 11.71 15.32
N TYR A 131 -12.23 12.54 14.98
CA TYR A 131 -12.46 13.95 14.65
C TYR A 131 -13.24 14.11 13.34
N VAL A 132 -12.95 13.27 12.34
CA VAL A 132 -13.69 13.23 11.07
C VAL A 132 -15.13 12.78 11.30
N VAL A 133 -15.32 11.76 12.15
CA VAL A 133 -16.64 11.24 12.50
C VAL A 133 -17.44 12.26 13.31
N TYR A 134 -16.80 13.01 14.21
CA TYR A 134 -17.43 14.10 14.95
C TYR A 134 -17.97 15.19 14.01
N LEU A 135 -17.23 15.52 12.95
CA LEU A 135 -17.70 16.40 11.87
C LEU A 135 -18.92 15.83 11.12
N GLY A 136 -19.07 14.50 11.11
CA GLY A 136 -20.24 13.80 10.57
C GLY A 136 -21.56 14.11 11.27
N ARG A 137 -21.55 14.78 12.45
CA ARG A 137 -22.77 15.29 13.10
C ARG A 137 -23.49 16.34 12.25
N TYR A 138 -22.77 17.06 11.39
CA TYR A 138 -23.36 18.03 10.45
C TYR A 138 -23.90 17.36 9.18
N GLY A 139 -23.55 16.10 8.93
CA GLY A 139 -24.07 15.32 7.81
C GLY A 139 -23.36 13.98 7.66
N SER A 140 -24.13 12.90 7.53
CA SER A 140 -23.60 11.53 7.41
C SER A 140 -22.72 11.30 6.17
N TRP A 141 -22.78 12.19 5.16
CA TRP A 141 -22.01 12.12 3.92
C TRP A 141 -20.55 12.60 4.07
N ILE A 142 -20.24 13.41 5.08
CA ILE A 142 -18.90 13.97 5.33
C ILE A 142 -17.85 12.88 5.58
N PRO A 143 -18.05 11.91 6.51
CA PRO A 143 -17.08 10.85 6.74
C PRO A 143 -16.90 9.97 5.49
N PHE A 144 -17.97 9.68 4.74
CA PHE A 144 -17.86 8.91 3.48
C PHE A 144 -17.05 9.65 2.43
N LEU A 145 -17.22 10.96 2.28
CA LEU A 145 -16.45 11.77 1.33
C LEU A 145 -14.95 11.76 1.68
N PHE A 146 -14.62 11.94 2.96
CA PHE A 146 -13.23 11.88 3.41
C PHE A 146 -12.59 10.51 3.11
N LEU A 147 -13.29 9.42 3.41
CA LEU A 147 -12.83 8.06 3.12
C LEU A 147 -12.73 7.80 1.61
N ALA A 148 -13.67 8.32 0.81
CA ALA A 148 -13.65 8.19 -0.64
C ALA A 148 -12.42 8.86 -1.26
N VAL A 149 -12.07 10.09 -0.82
CA VAL A 149 -10.88 10.80 -1.32
C VAL A 149 -9.58 10.09 -0.92
N LEU A 150 -9.48 9.62 0.34
CA LEU A 150 -8.32 8.86 0.83
C LEU A 150 -8.12 7.54 0.07
N THR A 151 -9.19 6.80 -0.18
CA THR A 151 -9.12 5.52 -0.90
C THR A 151 -8.88 5.72 -2.38
N THR A 152 -9.42 6.77 -2.99
CA THR A 152 -9.15 7.13 -4.39
C THR A 152 -7.67 7.49 -4.58
N THR A 153 -7.11 8.35 -3.71
CA THR A 153 -5.67 8.67 -3.75
C THR A 153 -4.80 7.45 -3.48
N GLY A 154 -5.20 6.59 -2.54
CA GLY A 154 -4.58 5.28 -2.31
C GLY A 154 -4.61 4.36 -3.54
N GLY A 155 -5.73 4.33 -4.27
CA GLY A 155 -5.90 3.55 -5.50
C GLY A 155 -5.04 4.07 -6.66
N ILE A 156 -4.93 5.39 -6.83
CA ILE A 156 -4.04 6.00 -7.81
C ILE A 156 -2.58 5.67 -7.48
N ALA A 157 -2.19 5.78 -6.20
CA ALA A 157 -0.87 5.37 -5.74
C ALA A 157 -0.61 3.87 -5.94
N ALA A 158 -1.65 3.03 -5.88
CA ALA A 158 -1.57 1.60 -6.19
C ALA A 158 -1.32 1.35 -7.68
N ALA A 159 -1.93 2.14 -8.56
CA ALA A 159 -1.78 2.03 -10.01
C ALA A 159 -0.38 2.47 -10.48
N TRP A 160 0.19 3.49 -9.84
CA TRP A 160 1.53 4.02 -10.12
C TRP A 160 2.68 3.08 -9.76
N LEU A 161 2.42 2.02 -9.00
CA LEU A 161 3.47 1.06 -8.64
C LEU A 161 3.67 0.05 -9.79
N PRO A 162 4.87 -0.03 -10.40
CA PRO A 162 5.18 -1.03 -11.42
C PRO A 162 5.14 -2.46 -10.83
N GLU A 163 4.77 -3.45 -11.65
CA GLU A 163 4.65 -4.84 -11.22
C GLU A 163 5.97 -5.40 -10.67
N THR A 164 5.89 -6.02 -9.50
CA THR A 164 6.97 -6.82 -8.90
C THR A 164 6.89 -8.30 -9.30
N LYS A 165 6.20 -8.64 -10.40
CA LYS A 165 5.84 -10.02 -10.75
C LYS A 165 7.00 -10.85 -11.32
N ASP A 166 8.00 -10.21 -11.92
CA ASP A 166 9.02 -10.93 -12.71
C ASP A 166 10.44 -10.92 -12.12
N TYR A 167 10.60 -10.51 -10.86
CA TYR A 167 11.89 -10.65 -10.19
C TYR A 167 11.88 -11.89 -9.29
N PRO A 168 12.74 -12.89 -9.54
CA PRO A 168 12.96 -13.94 -8.56
C PRO A 168 13.41 -13.26 -7.27
N LEU A 169 12.64 -13.45 -6.19
CA LEU A 169 13.11 -13.07 -4.87
C LEU A 169 14.44 -13.80 -4.65
N CYS A 170 15.51 -13.07 -4.35
CA CYS A 170 16.67 -13.66 -3.69
C CYS A 170 16.17 -14.19 -2.33
N GLN A 171 15.69 -15.43 -2.31
CA GLN A 171 15.09 -16.05 -1.13
C GLN A 171 16.14 -16.38 -0.06
N THR A 172 17.43 -16.16 -0.34
CA THR A 172 18.50 -16.50 0.59
C THR A 172 19.15 -15.23 1.14
N ASP A 173 19.01 -15.02 2.46
CA ASP A 173 19.70 -13.96 3.20
C ASP A 173 21.22 -13.92 2.90
N LYS A 174 21.79 -15.09 2.58
CA LYS A 174 23.21 -15.26 2.21
C LYS A 174 23.55 -14.59 0.87
N GLU A 175 22.67 -14.63 -0.12
CA GLU A 175 22.88 -13.99 -1.42
C GLU A 175 22.84 -12.46 -1.30
N ILE A 176 21.89 -11.94 -0.52
CA ILE A 176 21.77 -10.50 -0.23
C ILE A 176 22.99 -10.01 0.56
N PHE A 177 23.47 -10.78 1.54
CA PHE A 177 24.65 -10.43 2.32
C PHE A 177 25.94 -10.44 1.50
N GLU A 178 26.11 -11.42 0.61
CA GLU A 178 27.26 -11.51 -0.29
C GLU A 178 27.25 -10.38 -1.31
N GLU A 179 26.10 -10.04 -1.88
CA GLU A 179 25.98 -8.90 -2.80
C GLU A 179 26.25 -7.56 -2.08
N TYR A 180 25.74 -7.40 -0.84
CA TYR A 180 26.02 -6.22 -0.01
C TYR A 180 27.51 -6.09 0.36
N LYS A 181 28.17 -7.21 0.73
CA LYS A 181 29.62 -7.23 0.98
C LYS A 181 30.41 -6.88 -0.29
N THR A 182 30.01 -7.42 -1.43
CA THR A 182 30.69 -7.21 -2.72
C THR A 182 30.59 -5.75 -3.15
N CYS A 183 29.40 -5.14 -3.03
CA CYS A 183 29.18 -3.70 -3.25
C CYS A 183 29.97 -2.83 -2.25
N ARG A 184 29.98 -3.19 -0.96
CA ARG A 184 30.77 -2.46 0.06
C ARG A 184 32.27 -2.56 -0.19
N ARG A 185 32.76 -3.70 -0.71
CA ARG A 185 34.17 -3.91 -1.06
C ARG A 185 34.57 -3.04 -2.26
N LYS A 186 33.76 -3.03 -3.33
CA LYS A 186 33.97 -2.14 -4.48
C LYS A 186 34.02 -0.67 -4.08
N ARG A 187 33.11 -0.23 -3.20
CA ARG A 187 33.10 1.16 -2.69
C ARG A 187 34.37 1.50 -1.90
N ARG A 188 34.94 0.54 -1.15
CA ARG A 188 36.21 0.71 -0.44
C ARG A 188 37.42 0.74 -1.39
N GLU A 189 37.40 -0.04 -2.46
CA GLU A 189 38.43 -0.01 -3.50
C GLU A 189 38.41 1.31 -4.27
N ASP A 190 37.25 1.80 -4.72
CA ASP A 190 37.11 3.11 -5.38
C ASP A 190 37.57 4.28 -4.48
N SER A 191 37.34 4.16 -3.17
CA SER A 191 37.79 5.16 -2.19
C SER A 191 39.33 5.18 -2.06
N ARG A 192 39.98 4.01 -2.18
CA ARG A 192 41.45 3.89 -2.09
C ARG A 192 42.13 4.37 -3.37
N THR A 193 41.56 4.10 -4.54
CA THR A 193 42.06 4.63 -5.82
C THR A 193 41.87 6.14 -5.91
N ALA A 194 40.77 6.70 -5.40
CA ALA A 194 40.58 8.16 -5.32
C ALA A 194 41.59 8.84 -4.38
N THR A 195 41.97 8.19 -3.27
CA THR A 195 42.96 8.73 -2.33
C THR A 195 44.38 8.69 -2.91
N SER A 196 44.70 7.68 -3.74
CA SER A 196 46.01 7.58 -4.40
C SER A 196 46.17 8.53 -5.61
N ALA A 197 45.08 9.09 -6.16
CA ALA A 197 45.10 10.05 -7.26
C ALA A 197 45.26 11.51 -6.80
N SER A 198 45.10 11.81 -5.50
CA SER A 198 45.25 13.17 -4.94
C SER A 198 46.71 13.63 -4.79
N GLY A 199 47.68 12.89 -5.31
CA GLY A 199 49.10 13.28 -5.36
C GLY A 199 49.52 14.03 -6.64
N GLY A 200 48.59 14.36 -7.54
CA GLY A 200 48.90 15.02 -8.82
C GLY A 200 47.86 16.09 -9.21
N MET A 201 48.22 17.34 -8.93
CA MET A 201 47.85 18.62 -9.56
C MET A 201 46.61 18.69 -10.52
N THR A 202 45.61 19.46 -10.06
CA THR A 202 44.61 20.29 -10.76
C THR A 202 44.13 19.89 -12.16
N ASP A 203 42.86 19.48 -12.27
CA ASP A 203 41.89 20.06 -13.22
C ASP A 203 40.44 19.73 -12.82
N SER A 204 39.55 20.67 -13.13
CA SER A 204 38.09 20.71 -12.92
C SER A 204 37.33 19.37 -13.03
N PRO A 205 36.32 19.10 -12.17
CA PRO A 205 35.54 17.86 -12.25
C PRO A 205 34.46 17.99 -13.34
N THR A 206 34.80 17.64 -14.58
CA THR A 206 33.80 17.22 -15.56
C THR A 206 33.07 15.98 -15.05
N ALA A 207 31.74 16.04 -15.13
CA ALA A 207 30.78 15.06 -14.63
C ALA A 207 31.20 13.60 -14.85
N SER A 208 31.16 12.82 -13.77
CA SER A 208 31.57 11.42 -13.78
C SER A 208 30.69 10.56 -14.71
N PRO A 209 31.27 9.66 -15.53
CA PRO A 209 30.55 8.77 -16.46
C PRO A 209 29.73 7.65 -15.78
N CYS A 210 29.56 7.70 -14.46
CA CYS A 210 28.94 6.62 -13.67
C CYS A 210 27.39 6.67 -13.69
N LEU A 211 26.77 7.85 -13.86
CA LEU A 211 25.31 7.95 -13.95
C LEU A 211 24.74 7.45 -15.29
N LEU A 212 25.50 7.54 -16.39
CA LEU A 212 25.06 7.02 -17.70
C LEU A 212 25.18 5.49 -17.82
N SER A 213 26.14 4.87 -17.12
CA SER A 213 26.35 3.41 -17.08
C SER A 213 25.21 2.67 -16.37
N ILE A 214 24.60 3.29 -15.35
CA ILE A 214 23.46 2.72 -14.62
C ILE A 214 22.16 2.79 -15.45
N SER A 215 22.00 3.84 -16.27
CA SER A 215 20.85 3.97 -17.18
C SER A 215 20.92 2.97 -18.35
N THR A 216 22.10 2.73 -18.91
CA THR A 216 22.27 1.84 -20.09
C THR A 216 22.34 0.35 -19.74
N ARG A 217 22.90 -0.05 -18.59
CA ARG A 217 22.88 -1.47 -18.16
C ARG A 217 21.50 -1.98 -17.77
N LYS A 218 20.54 -1.11 -17.47
CA LYS A 218 19.16 -1.49 -17.16
C LYS A 218 18.36 -1.88 -18.41
N SER A 219 18.79 -1.46 -19.61
CA SER A 219 18.14 -1.82 -20.88
C SER A 219 18.65 -3.14 -21.47
N HIS A 220 19.93 -3.49 -21.28
CA HIS A 220 20.53 -4.68 -21.90
C HIS A 220 20.37 -5.99 -21.12
N ARG A 221 19.95 -5.97 -19.85
CA ARG A 221 19.71 -7.19 -19.07
C ARG A 221 18.24 -7.66 -19.06
N VAL A 222 17.39 -7.07 -19.91
CA VAL A 222 15.98 -7.48 -20.11
C VAL A 222 15.84 -8.34 -21.38
N ARG A 223 16.95 -8.76 -22.02
CA ARG A 223 16.92 -9.49 -23.30
C ARG A 223 17.69 -10.82 -23.33
N CYS A 224 18.17 -11.32 -22.18
CA CYS A 224 18.93 -12.57 -22.15
C CYS A 224 18.34 -13.71 -21.30
N ASP A 225 17.22 -13.53 -20.62
CA ASP A 225 16.55 -14.64 -19.95
C ASP A 225 15.11 -14.70 -20.43
N LEU A 226 14.89 -15.70 -21.30
CA LEU A 226 13.60 -16.22 -21.75
C LEU A 226 12.66 -16.52 -20.58
#